data_AF-A0A950BNF3-F1
#
_entry.id   AF-A0A950BNF3-F1
#
_cell.length_a   1.000
_cell.length_b   1.000
_cell.length_c   1.000
_cell.angle_alpha   90.00
_cell.angle_beta   90.00
_cell.angle_gamma   90.00
#
_symmetry.space_group_name_H-M   'P 1'
#
loop_
_entity.id
_entity.type
_entity.pdbx_description
1 polymer ?
#
loop_
_entity_poly.entity_id
_entity_poly.type
_entity_poly.pdbx_seq_one_letter_code
_entity_poly.pdbx_strand_id
1 'polypeptide(L)'
;YVKSVLDRKPVGRMRLLHDLLRHGIEGDLAHQVIDEFEGDDEERIDRALAKLEAIRPQDGYEQLGRRLERQGFTAPQIAKVLRKRAHVRGAIPNFETLE
;
A
#
# COMPACT_ATOMS: atom_id res chain seq x y z
N TYR A 1 -16.59 -10.55 0.21
CA TYR A 1 -15.79 -10.11 -0.96
C TYR A 1 -14.50 -9.42 -0.53
N VAL A 2 -14.58 -8.26 0.16
CA VAL A 2 -13.41 -7.42 0.55
C VAL A 2 -12.30 -8.23 1.24
N LYS A 3 -12.63 -8.98 2.30
CA LYS A 3 -11.67 -9.86 2.99
C LYS A 3 -10.88 -10.77 2.03
N SER A 4 -11.58 -11.48 1.13
CA SER A 4 -10.93 -12.37 0.15
C SER A 4 -10.04 -11.63 -0.84
N VAL A 5 -10.33 -10.37 -1.17
CA VAL A 5 -9.45 -9.56 -2.04
C VAL A 5 -8.18 -9.18 -1.27
N LEU A 6 -8.34 -8.71 -0.04
CA LEU A 6 -7.24 -8.29 0.84
C LEU A 6 -6.30 -9.45 1.18
N ASP A 7 -6.84 -10.65 1.41
CA ASP A 7 -6.05 -11.87 1.65
C ASP A 7 -5.15 -12.23 0.46
N ARG A 8 -5.57 -11.86 -0.77
CA ARG A 8 -4.84 -12.18 -2.00
C ARG A 8 -3.88 -11.08 -2.43
N LYS A 9 -4.25 -9.82 -2.21
CA LYS A 9 -3.57 -8.65 -2.76
C LYS A 9 -3.68 -7.47 -1.81
N PRO A 10 -2.56 -6.78 -1.50
CA PRO A 10 -2.62 -5.54 -0.75
C PRO A 10 -3.08 -4.42 -1.70
N VAL A 11 -4.39 -4.12 -1.66
CA VAL A 11 -5.03 -3.05 -2.43
C VAL A 11 -5.55 -1.98 -1.48
N GLY A 12 -5.58 -0.74 -1.96
CA GLY A 12 -6.05 0.40 -1.20
C GLY A 12 -7.55 0.68 -1.36
N ARG A 13 -8.06 1.56 -0.48
CA ARG A 13 -9.47 1.95 -0.36
C ARG A 13 -10.13 2.29 -1.71
N MET A 14 -9.46 3.06 -2.57
CA MET A 14 -10.05 3.52 -3.83
C MET A 14 -10.34 2.36 -4.79
N ARG A 15 -9.47 1.35 -4.80
CA ARG A 15 -9.66 0.15 -5.64
C ARG A 15 -10.81 -0.69 -5.11
N LEU A 16 -10.86 -0.89 -3.79
CA LEU A 16 -11.94 -1.63 -3.14
C LEU A 16 -13.29 -0.96 -3.39
N LEU A 17 -13.38 0.36 -3.22
CA LEU A 17 -14.58 1.13 -3.45
C LEU A 17 -15.05 0.99 -4.91
N HIS A 18 -14.16 1.22 -5.87
CA HIS A 18 -14.45 1.06 -7.29
C HIS A 18 -14.96 -0.37 -7.61
N ASP A 19 -14.32 -1.39 -7.04
CA ASP A 19 -14.75 -2.77 -7.25
C ASP A 19 -16.14 -3.04 -6.63
N LEU A 20 -16.44 -2.54 -5.44
CA LEU A 20 -17.75 -2.72 -4.79
C LEU A 20 -18.87 -2.01 -5.58
N LEU A 21 -18.64 -0.77 -6.01
CA LEU A 21 -19.58 -0.02 -6.84
C LEU A 21 -19.86 -0.74 -8.16
N ARG A 22 -18.83 -1.33 -8.77
CA ARG A 22 -18.98 -2.14 -9.99
C ARG A 22 -19.83 -3.40 -9.79
N HIS A 23 -19.87 -3.94 -8.57
CA HIS A 23 -20.75 -5.06 -8.21
C HIS A 23 -22.17 -4.61 -7.82
N GLY A 24 -22.49 -3.32 -7.94
CA GLY A 24 -23.81 -2.77 -7.62
C GLY A 24 -24.04 -2.55 -6.12
N ILE A 25 -22.97 -2.54 -5.33
CA ILE A 25 -23.06 -2.19 -3.91
C ILE A 25 -23.17 -0.66 -3.81
N GLU A 26 -24.13 -0.20 -3.03
CA GLU A 26 -24.38 1.22 -2.78
C GLU A 26 -23.18 1.87 -2.07
N GLY A 27 -22.95 3.17 -2.30
CA GLY A 27 -21.75 3.89 -1.88
C GLY A 27 -21.55 3.91 -0.36
N ASP A 28 -22.59 4.23 0.40
CA ASP A 28 -22.49 4.29 1.86
C ASP A 28 -22.24 2.89 2.45
N LEU A 29 -22.94 1.87 1.94
CA LEU A 29 -22.67 0.48 2.31
C LEU A 29 -21.24 0.04 1.95
N ALA A 30 -20.74 0.43 0.77
CA ALA A 30 -19.38 0.13 0.36
C ALA A 30 -18.35 0.77 1.27
N HIS A 31 -18.59 2.01 1.72
CA HIS A 31 -17.74 2.70 2.69
C HIS A 31 -17.72 1.97 4.03
N GLN A 32 -18.89 1.65 4.60
CA GLN A 32 -18.98 0.91 5.86
C GLN A 32 -18.22 -0.41 5.82
N VAL A 33 -18.41 -1.18 4.75
CA VAL A 33 -17.73 -2.48 4.57
C VAL A 33 -16.21 -2.31 4.45
N ILE A 34 -15.70 -1.22 3.88
CA ILE A 34 -14.25 -0.98 3.80
C ILE A 34 -13.71 -0.51 5.16
N ASP A 35 -14.45 0.32 5.87
CA ASP A 35 -14.04 0.89 7.17
C ASP A 35 -13.80 -0.21 8.22
N GLU A 36 -14.54 -1.31 8.16
CA GLU A 36 -14.30 -2.52 8.97
C GLU A 36 -12.88 -3.11 8.81
N PHE A 37 -12.16 -2.77 7.74
CA PHE A 37 -10.80 -3.26 7.45
C PHE A 37 -9.74 -2.15 7.42
N GLU A 38 -10.09 -0.90 7.77
CA GLU A 38 -9.21 0.27 7.61
C GLU A 38 -8.04 0.30 8.61
N GLY A 39 -8.15 -0.43 9.74
CA GLY A 39 -7.12 -0.49 10.79
C GLY A 39 -5.72 -0.92 10.32
N ASP A 40 -5.62 -1.59 9.18
CA ASP A 40 -4.37 -2.19 8.67
C ASP A 40 -3.79 -1.45 7.45
N ASP A 41 -4.20 -0.21 7.16
CA ASP A 41 -3.80 0.50 5.92
C ASP A 41 -2.27 0.69 5.80
N GLU A 42 -1.59 1.06 6.89
CA GLU A 42 -0.13 1.22 6.88
C GLU A 42 0.58 -0.12 6.63
N GLU A 43 0.16 -1.19 7.31
CA GLU A 43 0.71 -2.54 7.12
C GLU A 43 0.43 -3.09 5.71
N ARG A 44 -0.76 -2.79 5.15
CA ARG A 44 -1.09 -3.15 3.76
C ARG A 44 -0.19 -2.44 2.77
N ILE A 45 0.08 -1.16 2.96
CA ILE A 45 1.01 -0.41 2.11
C ILE A 45 2.43 -0.95 2.26
N ASP A 46 2.88 -1.28 3.46
CA ASP A 46 4.19 -1.88 3.70
C ASP A 46 4.35 -3.23 2.99
N ARG A 47 3.33 -4.10 3.04
CA ARG A 47 3.30 -5.37 2.30
C ARG A 47 3.30 -5.16 0.79
N ALA A 48 2.52 -4.19 0.30
CA ALA A 48 2.49 -3.84 -1.12
C ALA A 48 3.86 -3.33 -1.59
N LEU A 49 4.48 -2.44 -0.81
CA LEU A 49 5.77 -1.84 -1.09
C LEU A 49 6.87 -2.92 -1.11
N ALA A 50 6.94 -3.78 -0.10
CA ALA A 50 7.92 -4.87 -0.04
C ALA A 50 7.81 -5.80 -1.27
N LYS A 51 6.58 -6.12 -1.70
CA LYS A 51 6.35 -6.92 -2.91
C LYS A 51 6.80 -6.20 -4.18
N LEU A 52 6.58 -4.89 -4.27
CA LEU A 52 7.04 -4.09 -5.41
C LEU A 52 8.56 -3.98 -5.44
N GLU A 53 9.21 -3.76 -4.30
CA GLU A 53 10.68 -3.74 -4.17
C GLU A 53 11.30 -5.09 -4.60
N ALA A 54 10.69 -6.20 -4.21
CA ALA A 54 11.17 -7.53 -4.59
C ALA A 54 11.05 -7.83 -6.10
N ILE A 55 9.96 -7.38 -6.74
CA ILE A 55 9.71 -7.62 -8.18
C ILE A 55 10.42 -6.57 -9.06
N ARG A 56 10.67 -5.37 -8.52
CA ARG A 56 11.25 -4.23 -9.23
C ARG A 56 12.32 -3.53 -8.38
N PRO A 57 13.47 -4.18 -8.14
CA PRO A 57 14.53 -3.62 -7.31
C PRO A 57 15.13 -2.33 -7.87
N GLN A 58 15.00 -2.09 -9.18
CA GLN A 58 15.48 -0.89 -9.86
C GLN A 58 14.53 0.33 -9.77
N ASP A 59 13.29 0.15 -9.33
CA ASP A 59 12.32 1.24 -9.26
C ASP A 59 12.65 2.15 -8.06
N GLY A 60 12.82 3.45 -8.31
CA GLY A 60 12.96 4.44 -7.25
C GLY A 60 11.64 4.70 -6.51
N TYR A 61 11.69 5.36 -5.35
CA TYR A 61 10.51 5.62 -4.51
C TYR A 61 9.37 6.35 -5.23
N GLU A 62 9.67 7.26 -6.15
CA GLU A 62 8.63 7.91 -6.97
C GLU A 62 7.86 6.89 -7.83
N GLN A 63 8.58 5.98 -8.48
CA GLN A 63 7.99 4.96 -9.35
C GLN A 63 7.18 3.96 -8.54
N LEU A 64 7.68 3.56 -7.36
CA LEU A 64 6.97 2.73 -6.41
C LEU A 64 5.69 3.42 -5.91
N GLY A 65 5.76 4.72 -5.59
CA GLY A 65 4.61 5.53 -5.21
C GLY A 65 3.51 5.52 -6.26
N ARG A 66 3.84 5.81 -7.53
CA ARG A 66 2.88 5.76 -8.65
C ARG A 66 2.24 4.38 -8.85
N ARG A 67 2.90 3.31 -8.43
CA ARG A 67 2.34 1.93 -8.51
C ARG A 67 1.41 1.65 -7.36
N LEU A 68 1.72 2.12 -6.15
CA LEU A 68 0.83 2.05 -5.00
C LEU A 68 -0.46 2.86 -5.25
N GLU A 69 -0.37 4.02 -5.90
CA GLU A 69 -1.56 4.78 -6.33
C GLU A 69 -2.46 3.96 -7.25
N ARG A 70 -1.87 3.24 -8.23
CA ARG A 70 -2.61 2.33 -9.12
C ARG A 70 -3.21 1.11 -8.42
N GLN A 71 -2.72 0.78 -7.23
CA GLN A 71 -3.31 -0.23 -6.34
C GLN A 71 -4.44 0.33 -5.48
N GLY A 72 -4.70 1.65 -5.55
CA GLY A 72 -5.80 2.32 -4.88
C GLY A 72 -5.45 2.94 -3.53
N PHE A 73 -4.17 3.03 -3.19
CA PHE A 73 -3.70 3.75 -2.00
C PHE A 73 -3.65 5.25 -2.28
N THR A 74 -3.92 6.07 -1.26
CA THR A 74 -3.92 7.52 -1.42
C THR A 74 -2.51 8.11 -1.26
N ALA A 75 -2.23 9.22 -1.94
CA ALA A 75 -0.93 9.88 -1.87
C ALA A 75 -0.46 10.23 -0.43
N PRO A 76 -1.32 10.70 0.50
CA PRO A 76 -0.92 10.96 1.89
C PRO A 76 -0.43 9.69 2.61
N GLN A 77 -1.13 8.56 2.42
CA GLN A 77 -0.78 7.29 3.06
C GLN A 77 0.53 6.74 2.50
N ILE A 78 0.69 6.80 1.17
CA ILE A 78 1.92 6.39 0.48
C ILE A 78 3.10 7.23 0.97
N ALA A 79 2.96 8.56 1.02
CA ALA A 79 4.01 9.45 1.46
C ALA A 79 4.46 9.17 2.91
N LYS A 80 3.51 8.86 3.80
CA LYS A 80 3.80 8.46 5.19
C LYS A 80 4.70 7.23 5.24
N VAL A 81 4.34 6.17 4.52
CA VAL A 81 5.11 4.91 4.51
C VAL A 81 6.47 5.07 3.83
N LEU A 82 6.53 5.75 2.68
CA LEU A 82 7.80 5.99 1.98
C LEU A 82 8.78 6.80 2.83
N ARG A 83 8.31 7.82 3.56
CA ARG A 83 9.16 8.58 4.50
C ARG A 83 9.67 7.72 5.63
N LYS A 84 8.80 6.90 6.24
CA LYS A 84 9.19 5.95 7.30
C LYS A 84 10.25 4.97 6.79
N ARG A 85 10.04 4.41 5.59
CA ARG A 85 10.97 3.48 4.93
C ARG A 85 12.33 4.13 4.64
N ALA A 86 12.32 5.35 4.10
CA ALA A 86 13.53 6.12 3.82
C ALA A 86 14.28 6.47 5.10
N HIS A 87 13.57 6.80 6.19
CA HIS A 87 14.18 7.04 7.49
C HIS A 87 14.82 5.77 8.05
N VAL A 88 14.14 4.62 8.02
CA VAL A 88 14.69 3.33 8.46
C VAL A 88 15.91 2.94 7.62
N ARG A 89 15.83 3.06 6.29
CA ARG A 89 16.93 2.70 5.38
C ARG A 89 18.12 3.66 5.46
N GLY A 90 17.87 4.94 5.66
CA GLY A 90 18.91 5.95 5.88
C GLY A 90 19.51 5.91 7.29
N ALA A 91 18.82 5.30 8.25
CA ALA A 91 19.29 5.08 9.63
C ALA A 91 19.99 3.73 9.83
N ILE A 92 20.06 2.86 8.83
CA ILE A 92 21.02 1.76 8.79
C ILE A 92 22.31 2.37 8.23
N PRO A 93 23.30 2.77 9.05
CA PRO A 93 24.63 3.01 8.52
C PRO A 93 25.07 1.72 7.84
N ASN A 94 25.57 1.81 6.61
CA ASN A 94 26.39 0.76 6.02
C ASN A 94 27.44 0.40 7.08
N PHE A 95 27.32 -0.77 7.70
CA PHE A 95 28.46 -1.40 8.36
C PHE A 95 29.37 -1.91 7.24
N GLU A 96 30.08 -1.00 6.59
CA GLU A 96 31.37 -1.30 5.99
C GLU A 96 32.41 -1.13 7.09
N THR A 97 32.57 -2.18 7.91
CA THR A 97 33.85 -2.44 8.56
C THR A 97 34.73 -3.03 7.46
N LEU A 98 35.48 -2.18 6.77
CA LEU A 98 36.66 -2.61 6.03
C LEU A 98 37.82 -2.63 7.03
N GLU A 99 38.39 -3.82 7.22
CA GLU A 99 39.72 -4.03 7.80
C GLU A 99 40.81 -3.32 6.98
#